data_AF-A0A0M0JUC1-F1
#
_entry.id   AF-A0A0M0JUC1-F1
#
_cell.length_a   1.000
_cell.length_b   1.000
_cell.length_c   1.000
_cell.angle_alpha   90.00
_cell.angle_beta   90.00
_cell.angle_gamma   90.00
#
_symmetry.space_group_name_H-M   'P 1'
#
loop_
_entity.id
_entity.type
_entity.pdbx_description
1 polymer ?
#
loop_
_entity_poly.entity_id
_entity_poly.type
_entity_poly.pdbx_seq_one_letter_code
_entity_poly.pdbx_strand_id
1 'polypeptide(L)'
;TAPSESGGGAPAVPTTAPTTAPTTAPTLPDGSSLLIAWAIALELRTKYEPAARAKLAAHWKHVWLQGQLDLMLDSLLEALPLSAEQMGALESGAVPGGSSSRRVTDLVSGALSLGRVAAVCEDVLAQHGALASPSLMELAASLYLQLLRELPALVRDWWSHKLPSRGVGASLAKFTEAYCSPKLLRDEIDGIVSAIGATDESFKMALVLPSCHPLRAVEVQCLQRVGISDARWRKWQRQISTMLLSQNGQISDALVLWKQNVDKVFEGVEECPICYMIIHASTGHLPRLECKTCHNKFHSACLYKWFTGSQKSTCPLCQTTWS
;
A
#
# COMPACT_ATOMS: atom_id res chain seq x y z
N THR A 1 87.20 19.42 35.29
CA THR A 1 87.34 17.97 35.49
C THR A 1 86.11 17.47 36.21
N ALA A 2 85.33 16.60 35.57
CA ALA A 2 84.11 16.01 36.14
C ALA A 2 84.44 15.22 37.43
N PRO A 3 83.45 15.01 38.32
CA PRO A 3 82.82 13.69 38.32
C PRO A 3 81.33 13.63 38.72
N SER A 4 80.71 12.52 38.29
CA SER A 4 79.62 11.74 38.92
C SER A 4 78.30 12.42 39.28
N GLU A 5 77.29 12.22 38.43
CA GLU A 5 75.88 12.29 38.82
C GLU A 5 75.36 10.89 39.22
N SER A 6 74.77 10.86 40.41
CA SER A 6 74.15 9.74 41.09
C SER A 6 72.77 9.42 40.52
N GLY A 7 72.47 8.12 40.41
CA GLY A 7 71.16 7.60 40.04
C GLY A 7 70.08 7.88 41.08
N GLY A 8 68.89 8.23 40.60
CA GLY A 8 67.63 8.20 41.32
C GLY A 8 66.57 7.59 40.41
N GLY A 9 66.11 6.39 40.74
CA GLY A 9 65.06 5.68 40.03
C GLY A 9 63.68 6.30 40.31
N ALA A 10 62.89 6.47 39.25
CA ALA A 10 61.44 6.70 39.33
C ALA A 10 60.72 5.45 38.77
N PRO A 11 59.58 5.03 39.36
CA PRO A 11 58.91 3.81 38.96
C PRO A 11 58.22 3.98 37.60
N ALA A 12 58.31 2.95 36.75
CA ALA A 12 57.63 2.88 35.48
C ALA A 12 56.11 2.90 35.69
N VAL A 13 55.46 3.97 35.24
CA VAL A 13 54.00 4.00 35.06
C VAL A 13 53.68 3.16 33.83
N PRO A 14 52.84 2.11 33.92
CA PRO A 14 52.46 1.36 32.74
C PRO A 14 51.63 2.26 31.84
N THR A 15 52.16 2.56 30.66
CA THR A 15 51.43 3.24 29.58
C THR A 15 50.35 2.30 29.09
N THR A 16 49.15 2.38 29.70
CA THR A 16 47.96 1.75 29.15
C THR A 16 47.64 2.46 27.84
N ALA A 17 47.91 1.80 26.72
CA ALA A 17 47.41 2.21 25.42
C ALA A 17 45.88 2.38 25.52
N PRO A 18 45.29 3.46 24.97
CA PRO A 18 43.86 3.52 24.85
C PRO A 18 43.46 2.41 23.88
N THR A 19 42.87 1.35 24.42
CA THR A 19 42.19 0.35 23.61
C THR A 19 40.96 1.05 23.06
N THR A 20 41.10 1.69 21.90
CA THR A 20 39.96 2.11 21.09
C THR A 20 39.30 0.83 20.60
N ALA A 21 38.35 0.32 21.39
CA ALA A 21 37.34 -0.57 20.85
C ALA A 21 36.65 0.19 19.70
N PRO A 22 36.41 -0.43 18.54
CA PRO A 22 35.58 0.20 17.53
C PRO A 22 34.15 0.25 18.08
N THR A 23 33.75 1.41 18.61
CA THR A 23 32.33 1.72 18.87
C THR A 23 31.65 2.03 17.54
N THR A 24 31.63 1.07 16.62
CA THR A 24 30.64 1.06 15.56
C THR A 24 29.40 0.40 16.16
N ALA A 25 28.41 1.22 16.51
CA ALA A 25 27.06 0.71 16.76
C ALA A 25 26.68 -0.24 15.60
N PRO A 26 26.01 -1.37 15.86
CA PRO A 26 25.58 -2.27 14.78
C PRO A 26 24.69 -1.48 13.82
N THR A 27 25.24 -1.13 12.66
CA THR A 27 24.48 -0.51 11.58
C THR A 27 23.67 -1.61 10.92
N LEU A 28 22.35 -1.54 11.08
CA LEU A 28 21.39 -2.39 10.38
C LEU A 28 21.65 -2.32 8.86
N PRO A 29 21.53 -3.44 8.10
CA PRO A 29 21.58 -3.39 6.65
C PRO A 29 20.47 -2.48 6.10
N ASP A 30 20.73 -1.88 4.94
CA ASP A 30 19.88 -0.84 4.35
C ASP A 30 18.41 -1.26 4.25
N GLY A 31 18.14 -2.54 3.90
CA GLY A 31 16.79 -3.09 3.80
C GLY A 31 16.06 -3.19 5.15
N SER A 32 16.68 -3.75 6.18
CA SER A 32 16.08 -3.89 7.52
C SER A 32 15.75 -2.53 8.14
N SER A 33 16.65 -1.55 7.96
CA SER A 33 16.42 -0.16 8.39
C SER A 33 15.21 0.46 7.71
N LEU A 34 15.05 0.22 6.41
CA LEU A 34 13.92 0.71 5.64
C LEU A 34 12.61 0.09 6.14
N LEU A 35 12.58 -1.23 6.40
CA LEU A 35 11.39 -1.93 6.90
C LEU A 35 10.93 -1.36 8.24
N ILE A 36 11.86 -1.16 9.16
CA ILE A 36 11.59 -0.57 10.47
C ILE A 36 11.04 0.86 10.32
N ALA A 37 11.67 1.70 9.50
CA ALA A 37 11.22 3.08 9.28
C ALA A 37 9.78 3.13 8.74
N TRP A 38 9.46 2.26 7.79
CA TRP A 38 8.10 2.15 7.25
C TRP A 38 7.10 1.63 8.27
N ALA A 39 7.49 0.69 9.13
CA ALA A 39 6.61 0.17 10.18
C ALA A 39 6.26 1.24 11.20
N ILE A 40 7.26 2.01 11.64
CA ILE A 40 7.07 3.15 12.55
C ILE A 40 6.16 4.19 11.91
N ALA A 41 6.42 4.54 10.64
CA ALA A 41 5.58 5.48 9.92
C ALA A 41 4.14 4.98 9.87
N LEU A 42 3.89 3.81 9.28
CA LEU A 42 2.53 3.30 9.10
C LEU A 42 1.75 3.21 10.41
N GLU A 43 2.40 2.79 11.49
CA GLU A 43 1.82 2.75 12.82
C GLU A 43 1.49 4.14 13.37
N LEU A 44 2.41 5.11 13.27
CA LEU A 44 2.14 6.49 13.68
C LEU A 44 0.96 7.07 12.90
N ARG A 45 0.83 6.76 11.60
CA ARG A 45 -0.33 7.19 10.80
C ARG A 45 -1.64 6.72 11.42
N THR A 46 -1.75 5.47 11.85
CA THR A 46 -3.01 4.95 12.42
C THR A 46 -3.44 5.64 13.71
N LYS A 47 -2.51 6.28 14.42
CA LYS A 47 -2.78 7.01 15.68
C LYS A 47 -3.39 8.40 15.50
N TYR A 48 -3.40 8.95 14.28
CA TYR A 48 -3.95 10.28 14.01
C TYR A 48 -5.45 10.21 13.62
N GLU A 49 -6.18 11.30 13.90
CA GLU A 49 -7.56 11.45 13.46
C GLU A 49 -7.69 11.36 11.92
N PRO A 50 -8.85 10.91 11.37
CA PRO A 50 -9.04 10.70 9.93
C PRO A 50 -8.60 11.87 9.03
N ALA A 51 -8.89 13.12 9.44
CA ALA A 51 -8.50 14.32 8.68
C ALA A 51 -6.98 14.55 8.67
N ALA A 52 -6.30 14.28 9.78
CA ALA A 52 -4.84 14.34 9.88
C ALA A 52 -4.19 13.18 9.10
N ARG A 53 -4.79 11.98 9.11
CA ARG A 53 -4.37 10.83 8.30
C ARG A 53 -4.40 11.11 6.80
N ALA A 54 -5.42 11.80 6.31
CA ALA A 54 -5.52 12.17 4.90
C ALA A 54 -4.43 13.16 4.48
N LYS A 55 -4.13 14.16 5.33
CA LYS A 55 -3.04 15.12 5.11
C LYS A 55 -1.66 14.46 5.16
N LEU A 56 -1.43 13.60 6.16
CA LEU A 56 -0.22 12.79 6.28
C LEU A 56 -0.07 11.88 5.07
N ALA A 57 -1.12 11.16 4.65
CA ALA A 57 -1.08 10.34 3.46
C ALA A 57 -0.73 11.15 2.20
N ALA A 58 -1.25 12.37 2.04
CA ALA A 58 -0.90 13.24 0.92
C ALA A 58 0.55 13.72 0.97
N HIS A 59 1.07 14.04 2.16
CA HIS A 59 2.48 14.40 2.35
C HIS A 59 3.40 13.20 2.09
N TRP A 60 3.01 12.03 2.60
CA TRP A 60 3.76 10.79 2.48
C TRP A 60 3.76 10.28 1.06
N LYS A 61 2.66 10.48 0.35
CA LYS A 61 2.56 10.25 -1.09
C LYS A 61 3.66 11.02 -1.85
N HIS A 62 4.04 12.22 -1.41
CA HIS A 62 5.13 12.96 -2.05
C HIS A 62 6.52 12.48 -1.59
N VAL A 63 6.70 12.20 -0.29
CA VAL A 63 8.00 11.84 0.29
C VAL A 63 8.42 10.40 -0.05
N TRP A 64 7.49 9.44 0.01
CA TRP A 64 7.79 8.01 -0.19
C TRP A 64 7.60 7.51 -1.62
N LEU A 65 6.78 8.16 -2.46
CA LEU A 65 6.62 7.74 -3.87
C LEU A 65 7.76 8.21 -4.78
N GLN A 66 8.71 9.02 -4.29
CA GLN A 66 9.94 9.30 -5.02
C GLN A 66 10.92 8.14 -4.83
N GLY A 67 10.69 7.03 -5.52
CA GLY A 67 11.61 5.87 -5.62
C GLY A 67 11.80 5.00 -4.36
N GLN A 68 11.41 5.46 -3.17
CA GLN A 68 11.61 4.72 -1.93
C GLN A 68 10.62 3.58 -1.71
N LEU A 69 9.42 3.64 -2.29
CA LEU A 69 8.43 2.57 -2.19
C LEU A 69 8.90 1.29 -2.91
N ASP A 70 9.52 1.42 -4.09
CA ASP A 70 10.01 0.27 -4.84
C ASP A 70 11.14 -0.43 -4.06
N LEU A 71 12.11 0.34 -3.53
CA LEU A 71 13.17 -0.19 -2.66
C LEU A 71 12.62 -0.89 -1.41
N MET A 72 11.53 -0.37 -0.87
CA MET A 72 10.85 -0.99 0.27
C MET A 72 10.17 -2.30 -0.11
N LEU A 73 9.45 -2.33 -1.21
CA LEU A 73 8.82 -3.56 -1.71
C LEU A 73 9.87 -4.62 -2.09
N ASP A 74 11.03 -4.22 -2.60
CA ASP A 74 12.14 -5.13 -2.88
C ASP A 74 12.77 -5.66 -1.58
N SER A 75 12.97 -4.80 -0.57
CA SER A 75 13.42 -5.22 0.77
C SER A 75 12.43 -6.17 1.46
N LEU A 76 11.12 -5.97 1.22
CA LEU A 76 10.08 -6.88 1.69
C LEU A 76 10.20 -8.26 1.04
N LEU A 77 10.50 -8.34 -0.26
CA LEU A 77 10.65 -9.63 -0.94
C LEU A 77 11.78 -10.46 -0.34
N GLU A 78 12.89 -9.84 0.02
CA GLU A 78 14.04 -10.52 0.63
C GLU A 78 13.73 -11.04 2.03
N ALA A 79 12.90 -10.31 2.79
CA ALA A 79 12.51 -10.67 4.15
C ALA A 79 11.26 -11.58 4.23
N LEU A 80 10.48 -11.71 3.15
CA LEU A 80 9.29 -12.56 3.13
C LEU A 80 9.67 -14.04 2.97
N PRO A 81 8.96 -14.96 3.65
CA PRO A 81 9.20 -16.40 3.55
C PRO A 81 8.63 -16.99 2.24
N LEU A 82 9.24 -16.65 1.10
CA LEU A 82 8.73 -16.99 -0.23
C LEU A 82 9.33 -18.28 -0.83
N SER A 83 10.34 -18.89 -0.19
CA SER A 83 10.90 -20.16 -0.66
C SER A 83 9.95 -21.34 -0.39
N ALA A 84 10.06 -22.41 -1.17
CA ALA A 84 9.20 -23.60 -1.02
C ALA A 84 9.36 -24.25 0.36
N GLU A 85 10.58 -24.28 0.90
CA GLU A 85 10.88 -24.81 2.23
C GLU A 85 10.23 -23.97 3.33
N GLN A 86 10.36 -22.64 3.26
CA GLN A 86 9.74 -21.74 4.22
C GLN A 86 8.21 -21.82 4.13
N MET A 87 7.64 -21.79 2.93
CA MET A 87 6.19 -21.95 2.72
C MET A 87 5.66 -23.28 3.27
N GLY A 88 6.39 -24.39 3.05
CA GLY A 88 6.03 -25.70 3.62
C GLY A 88 6.16 -25.76 5.13
N ALA A 89 7.18 -25.10 5.70
CA ALA A 89 7.33 -24.95 7.15
C ALA A 89 6.15 -24.17 7.75
N LEU A 90 5.74 -23.09 7.08
CA LEU A 90 4.57 -22.29 7.46
C LEU A 90 3.26 -23.10 7.41
N GLU A 91 3.05 -23.91 6.37
CA GLU A 91 1.86 -24.78 6.27
C GLU A 91 1.84 -25.87 7.35
N SER A 92 3.00 -26.39 7.72
CA SER A 92 3.16 -27.40 8.77
C SER A 92 3.10 -26.85 10.20
N GLY A 93 3.06 -25.51 10.37
CA GLY A 93 3.05 -24.85 11.67
C GLY A 93 4.40 -24.83 12.39
N ALA A 94 5.51 -25.12 11.68
CA ALA A 94 6.86 -25.13 12.22
C ALA A 94 7.59 -23.81 11.88
N VAL A 95 8.13 -23.12 12.89
CA VAL A 95 8.99 -21.95 12.67
C VAL A 95 10.44 -22.42 12.53
N PRO A 96 11.20 -21.98 11.52
CA PRO A 96 12.63 -22.25 11.44
C PRO A 96 13.36 -21.57 12.62
N GLY A 97 13.82 -22.35 13.61
CA GLY A 97 14.83 -21.90 14.59
C GLY A 97 14.37 -21.31 15.95
N GLY A 98 13.17 -21.61 16.47
CA GLY A 98 12.70 -21.06 17.76
C GLY A 98 12.01 -22.06 18.72
N SER A 99 12.18 -21.89 20.04
CA SER A 99 11.69 -22.77 21.11
C SER A 99 10.30 -22.45 21.67
N SER A 100 9.59 -21.47 21.10
CA SER A 100 8.22 -21.11 21.53
C SER A 100 7.22 -21.33 20.41
N SER A 101 6.26 -22.21 20.68
CA SER A 101 5.08 -22.54 19.88
C SER A 101 4.23 -21.30 19.57
N ARG A 102 4.60 -20.51 18.55
CA ARG A 102 3.74 -19.51 17.92
C ARG A 102 3.28 -20.03 16.57
N ARG A 103 1.98 -19.93 16.29
CA ARG A 103 1.42 -20.43 15.04
C ARG A 103 1.77 -19.45 13.93
N VAL A 104 1.93 -19.97 12.73
CA VAL A 104 2.15 -19.23 11.49
C VAL A 104 1.06 -18.16 11.24
N THR A 105 -0.13 -18.35 11.79
CA THR A 105 -1.22 -17.36 11.81
C THR A 105 -0.90 -16.08 12.58
N ASP A 106 0.09 -16.12 13.48
CA ASP A 106 0.57 -14.99 14.29
C ASP A 106 1.54 -14.09 13.49
N LEU A 107 2.18 -14.64 12.45
CA LEU A 107 3.14 -13.97 11.56
C LEU A 107 2.51 -12.78 10.83
N VAL A 108 1.22 -12.91 10.50
CA VAL A 108 0.41 -11.88 9.84
C VAL A 108 -0.68 -11.42 10.82
N SER A 109 -0.29 -10.98 12.01
CA SER A 109 -1.24 -10.39 12.95
C SER A 109 -1.66 -9.02 12.44
N GLY A 110 -2.97 -8.82 12.21
CA GLY A 110 -3.53 -7.68 11.46
C GLY A 110 -3.32 -6.27 12.03
N ALA A 111 -2.57 -6.12 13.13
CA ALA A 111 -2.15 -4.85 13.69
C ALA A 111 -0.63 -4.88 13.94
N LEU A 112 0.09 -4.00 13.23
CA LEU A 112 1.35 -3.48 13.72
C LEU A 112 1.01 -2.75 15.04
N SER A 113 1.84 -2.90 16.06
CA SER A 113 1.78 -2.03 17.21
C SER A 113 3.18 -1.48 17.44
N LEU A 114 3.28 -0.22 17.86
CA LEU A 114 4.60 0.38 18.16
C LEU A 114 5.41 -0.49 19.16
N GLY A 115 4.74 -1.21 20.07
CA GLY A 115 5.37 -2.17 20.98
C GLY A 115 5.92 -3.41 20.26
N ARG A 116 5.21 -3.95 19.25
CA ARG A 116 5.73 -5.05 18.42
C ARG A 116 6.87 -4.59 17.51
N VAL A 117 6.75 -3.40 16.92
CA VAL A 117 7.81 -2.82 16.09
C VAL A 117 9.08 -2.62 16.92
N ALA A 118 8.95 -2.10 18.16
CA ALA A 118 10.07 -1.95 19.08
C ALA A 118 10.73 -3.31 19.45
N ALA A 119 9.93 -4.34 19.75
CA ALA A 119 10.46 -5.67 20.05
C ALA A 119 11.21 -6.28 18.85
N VAL A 120 10.69 -6.12 17.62
CA VAL A 120 11.41 -6.55 16.41
C VAL A 120 12.70 -5.76 16.23
N CYS A 121 12.70 -4.45 16.46
CA CYS A 121 13.93 -3.65 16.39
C CYS A 121 15.01 -4.15 17.35
N GLU A 122 14.65 -4.47 18.60
CA GLU A 122 15.59 -5.01 19.59
C GLU A 122 16.17 -6.37 19.16
N ASP A 123 15.32 -7.28 18.67
CA ASP A 123 15.74 -8.59 18.16
C ASP A 123 16.66 -8.48 16.93
N VAL A 124 16.31 -7.62 15.98
CA VAL A 124 17.09 -7.43 14.74
C VAL A 124 18.44 -6.78 15.05
N LEU A 125 18.50 -5.83 15.98
CA LEU A 125 19.76 -5.26 16.46
C LEU A 125 20.63 -6.32 17.16
N ALA A 126 20.03 -7.20 17.99
CA ALA A 126 20.75 -8.30 18.63
C ALA A 126 21.30 -9.32 17.61
N GLN A 127 20.61 -9.52 16.49
CA GLN A 127 21.01 -10.42 15.40
C GLN A 127 21.84 -9.73 14.31
N HIS A 128 22.38 -8.53 14.57
CA HIS A 128 23.19 -7.75 13.62
C HIS A 128 22.50 -7.51 12.27
N GLY A 129 21.17 -7.44 12.24
CA GLY A 129 20.42 -7.12 11.04
C GLY A 129 20.21 -8.27 10.06
N ALA A 130 20.45 -9.53 10.45
CA ALA A 130 20.22 -10.68 9.58
C ALA A 130 18.80 -10.71 9.00
N LEU A 131 18.67 -10.66 7.66
CA LEU A 131 17.38 -10.67 6.95
C LEU A 131 16.57 -11.96 7.18
N ALA A 132 17.24 -13.05 7.60
CA ALA A 132 16.62 -14.33 7.93
C ALA A 132 16.04 -14.40 9.36
N SER A 133 16.05 -13.30 10.12
CA SER A 133 15.51 -13.26 11.47
C SER A 133 13.99 -13.54 11.47
N PRO A 134 13.48 -14.48 12.30
CA PRO A 134 12.05 -14.72 12.45
C PRO A 134 11.26 -13.44 12.76
N SER A 135 11.79 -12.59 13.64
CA SER A 135 11.17 -11.31 14.02
C SER A 135 11.09 -10.34 12.83
N LEU A 136 12.09 -10.34 11.94
CA LEU A 136 12.06 -9.54 10.72
C LEU A 136 11.06 -10.09 9.69
N MET A 137 10.97 -11.41 9.54
CA MET A 137 9.98 -12.05 8.66
C MET A 137 8.55 -11.71 9.12
N GLU A 138 8.29 -11.71 10.43
CA GLU A 138 7.01 -11.28 11.02
C GLU A 138 6.68 -9.82 10.70
N LEU A 139 7.67 -8.93 10.85
CA LEU A 139 7.52 -7.51 10.53
C LEU A 139 7.26 -7.30 9.05
N ALA A 140 8.02 -7.96 8.17
CA ALA A 140 7.87 -7.88 6.73
C ALA A 140 6.49 -8.38 6.29
N ALA A 141 6.02 -9.51 6.82
CA ALA A 141 4.70 -10.05 6.51
C ALA A 141 3.56 -9.12 6.98
N SER A 142 3.72 -8.50 8.16
CA SER A 142 2.75 -7.53 8.70
C SER A 142 2.73 -6.22 7.91
N LEU A 143 3.90 -5.70 7.54
CA LEU A 143 4.06 -4.54 6.65
C LEU A 143 3.42 -4.79 5.29
N TYR A 144 3.69 -5.95 4.70
CA TYR A 144 3.13 -6.34 3.42
C TYR A 144 1.60 -6.40 3.47
N LEU A 145 1.00 -7.02 4.50
CA LEU A 145 -0.46 -7.03 4.67
C LEU A 145 -1.04 -5.60 4.74
N GLN A 146 -0.39 -4.70 5.49
CA GLN A 146 -0.88 -3.33 5.63
C GLN A 146 -0.73 -2.53 4.33
N LEU A 147 0.33 -2.76 3.55
CA LEU A 147 0.48 -2.16 2.22
C LEU A 147 -0.60 -2.66 1.27
N LEU A 148 -0.95 -3.95 1.31
CA LEU A 148 -2.07 -4.48 0.53
C LEU A 148 -3.40 -3.85 0.92
N ARG A 149 -3.62 -3.58 2.22
CA ARG A 149 -4.85 -2.94 2.71
C ARG A 149 -4.94 -1.47 2.34
N GLU A 150 -3.85 -0.72 2.54
CA GLU A 150 -3.87 0.74 2.44
C GLU A 150 -3.53 1.26 1.05
N LEU A 151 -2.66 0.56 0.32
CA LEU A 151 -2.10 0.99 -0.96
C LEU A 151 -2.20 -0.12 -2.04
N PRO A 152 -3.36 -0.79 -2.21
CA PRO A 152 -3.50 -1.92 -3.12
C PRO A 152 -3.16 -1.59 -4.58
N ALA A 153 -3.48 -0.38 -5.05
CA ALA A 153 -3.20 0.00 -6.44
C ALA A 153 -1.69 0.14 -6.70
N LEU A 154 -0.93 0.63 -5.71
CA LEU A 154 0.52 0.78 -5.83
C LEU A 154 1.24 -0.56 -5.75
N VAL A 155 0.84 -1.43 -4.81
CA VAL A 155 1.42 -2.77 -4.71
C VAL A 155 1.15 -3.57 -5.99
N ARG A 156 -0.04 -3.42 -6.58
CA ARG A 156 -0.41 -4.06 -7.85
C ARG A 156 0.41 -3.54 -9.03
N ASP A 157 0.62 -2.22 -9.11
CA ASP A 157 1.46 -1.61 -10.15
C ASP A 157 2.89 -2.16 -10.08
N TRP A 158 3.49 -2.17 -8.88
CA TRP A 158 4.80 -2.76 -8.66
C TRP A 158 4.83 -4.26 -9.01
N TRP A 159 3.83 -5.03 -8.55
CA TRP A 159 3.75 -6.47 -8.83
C TRP A 159 3.62 -6.76 -10.33
N SER A 160 2.88 -5.94 -11.06
CA SER A 160 2.60 -6.16 -12.48
C SER A 160 3.75 -5.71 -13.39
N HIS A 161 4.50 -4.67 -12.99
CA HIS A 161 5.40 -3.96 -13.89
C HIS A 161 6.85 -3.85 -13.42
N LYS A 162 7.13 -4.02 -12.13
CA LYS A 162 8.46 -3.73 -11.54
C LYS A 162 9.15 -4.94 -10.91
N LEU A 163 8.43 -6.04 -10.71
CA LEU A 163 9.00 -7.26 -10.14
C LEU A 163 10.17 -7.82 -10.99
N PRO A 164 11.30 -8.20 -10.38
CA PRO A 164 12.48 -8.68 -11.11
C PRO A 164 12.26 -10.02 -11.84
N SER A 165 11.38 -10.88 -11.32
CA SER A 165 11.16 -12.24 -11.83
C SER A 165 9.71 -12.68 -11.71
N ARG A 166 9.20 -13.31 -12.78
CA ARG A 166 7.87 -13.94 -12.80
C ARG A 166 7.74 -15.08 -11.77
N GLY A 167 8.85 -15.76 -11.45
CA GLY A 167 8.87 -16.81 -10.43
C GLY A 167 8.62 -16.26 -9.03
N VAL A 168 9.28 -15.15 -8.68
CA VAL A 168 9.08 -14.44 -7.41
C VAL A 168 7.66 -13.91 -7.32
N GLY A 169 7.12 -13.35 -8.41
CA GLY A 169 5.73 -12.89 -8.46
C GLY A 169 4.70 -14.00 -8.22
N ALA A 170 4.98 -15.23 -8.68
CA ALA A 170 4.13 -16.39 -8.44
C ALA A 170 4.19 -16.86 -6.98
N SER A 171 5.39 -16.90 -6.37
CA SER A 171 5.54 -17.23 -4.94
C SER A 171 4.86 -16.19 -4.06
N LEU A 172 5.02 -14.90 -4.37
CA LEU A 172 4.33 -13.85 -3.65
C LEU A 172 2.81 -14.00 -3.76
N ALA A 173 2.28 -14.26 -4.96
CA ALA A 173 0.84 -14.46 -5.14
C ALA A 173 0.29 -15.64 -4.31
N LYS A 174 1.04 -16.75 -4.21
CA LYS A 174 0.68 -17.89 -3.35
C LYS A 174 0.70 -17.51 -1.87
N PHE A 175 1.73 -16.78 -1.44
CA PHE A 175 1.82 -16.27 -0.07
C PHE A 175 0.64 -15.34 0.25
N THR A 176 0.31 -14.41 -0.65
CA THR A 176 -0.83 -13.51 -0.52
C THR A 176 -2.13 -14.30 -0.38
N GLU A 177 -2.37 -15.26 -1.26
CA GLU A 177 -3.56 -16.12 -1.25
C GLU A 177 -3.72 -16.90 0.05
N ALA A 178 -2.64 -17.46 0.59
CA ALA A 178 -2.69 -18.28 1.80
C ALA A 178 -2.83 -17.44 3.08
N TYR A 179 -2.10 -16.31 3.19
CA TYR A 179 -1.89 -15.66 4.48
C TYR A 179 -2.45 -14.23 4.57
N CYS A 180 -2.61 -13.53 3.45
CA CYS A 180 -3.06 -12.14 3.42
C CYS A 180 -4.52 -12.01 2.98
N SER A 181 -4.86 -12.56 1.81
CA SER A 181 -6.17 -12.42 1.18
C SER A 181 -7.32 -12.87 2.08
N PRO A 182 -7.27 -13.99 2.83
CA PRO A 182 -8.38 -14.37 3.70
C PRO A 182 -8.69 -13.34 4.78
N LYS A 183 -7.69 -12.59 5.26
CA LYS A 183 -7.88 -11.51 6.25
C LYS A 183 -8.52 -10.29 5.59
N LEU A 184 -7.97 -9.87 4.44
CA LEU A 184 -8.49 -8.71 3.69
C LEU A 184 -9.92 -8.95 3.20
N LEU A 185 -10.20 -10.12 2.63
CA LEU A 185 -11.50 -10.45 2.06
C LEU A 185 -12.61 -10.48 3.11
N ARG A 186 -12.33 -10.91 4.36
CA ARG A 186 -13.32 -10.83 5.44
C ARG A 186 -13.70 -9.38 5.73
N ASP A 187 -12.70 -8.52 5.94
CA ASP A 187 -12.90 -7.09 6.20
C ASP A 187 -13.68 -6.43 5.04
N GLU A 188 -13.34 -6.75 3.79
CA GLU A 188 -14.01 -6.22 2.60
C GLU A 188 -15.46 -6.70 2.47
N ILE A 189 -15.74 -8.00 2.66
CA ILE A 189 -17.10 -8.54 2.57
C ILE A 189 -18.00 -7.89 3.61
N ASP A 190 -17.53 -7.78 4.86
CA ASP A 190 -18.28 -7.13 5.94
C ASP A 190 -18.57 -5.66 5.61
N GLY A 191 -17.57 -4.95 5.07
CA GLY A 191 -17.71 -3.56 4.62
C GLY A 191 -18.72 -3.41 3.48
N ILE A 192 -18.70 -4.29 2.48
CA ILE A 192 -19.61 -4.27 1.34
C ILE A 192 -21.05 -4.53 1.78
N VAL A 193 -21.27 -5.56 2.61
CA VAL A 193 -22.61 -5.92 3.11
C VAL A 193 -23.20 -4.79 3.95
N SER A 194 -22.38 -4.14 4.77
CA SER A 194 -22.80 -2.99 5.58
C SER A 194 -23.14 -1.77 4.72
N ALA A 195 -22.34 -1.48 3.69
CA ALA A 195 -22.46 -0.25 2.91
C ALA A 195 -23.55 -0.26 1.83
N ILE A 196 -23.88 -1.44 1.28
CA ILE A 196 -24.75 -1.58 0.10
C ILE A 196 -25.94 -2.51 0.40
N GLY A 197 -26.46 -2.48 1.62
CA GLY A 197 -27.57 -3.33 2.07
C GLY A 197 -28.72 -3.44 1.04
N ALA A 198 -29.40 -4.59 1.04
CA ALA A 198 -30.33 -5.04 0.00
C ALA A 198 -31.20 -3.92 -0.60
N THR A 199 -30.89 -3.51 -1.83
CA THR A 199 -31.69 -2.58 -2.61
C THR A 199 -32.62 -3.31 -3.56
N ASP A 200 -33.82 -2.76 -3.75
CA ASP A 200 -34.83 -3.28 -4.65
C ASP A 200 -34.64 -2.58 -6.02
N GLU A 201 -33.79 -3.12 -6.90
CA GLU A 201 -33.24 -2.30 -8.00
C GLU A 201 -33.06 -2.98 -9.37
N SER A 202 -33.11 -2.12 -10.38
CA SER A 202 -33.12 -2.33 -11.85
C SER A 202 -32.01 -3.21 -12.44
N PHE A 203 -30.96 -3.55 -11.70
CA PHE A 203 -29.92 -4.49 -12.13
C PHE A 203 -29.27 -5.19 -10.92
N LYS A 204 -28.65 -6.35 -11.19
CA LYS A 204 -27.84 -7.12 -10.24
C LYS A 204 -26.44 -7.30 -10.81
N MET A 205 -25.45 -7.10 -9.96
CA MET A 205 -24.03 -7.19 -10.29
C MET A 205 -23.34 -8.15 -9.32
N ALA A 206 -22.39 -8.93 -9.82
CA ALA A 206 -21.50 -9.74 -8.99
C ALA A 206 -20.07 -9.20 -9.07
N LEU A 207 -19.40 -9.18 -7.91
CA LEU A 207 -17.97 -8.94 -7.79
C LEU A 207 -17.27 -10.27 -7.55
N VAL A 208 -16.35 -10.63 -8.43
CA VAL A 208 -15.53 -11.83 -8.26
C VAL A 208 -14.18 -11.40 -7.74
N LEU A 209 -13.95 -11.70 -6.46
CA LEU A 209 -12.71 -11.39 -5.76
C LEU A 209 -11.68 -12.49 -6.06
N PRO A 210 -10.45 -12.15 -6.49
CA PRO A 210 -9.42 -13.14 -6.80
C PRO A 210 -8.86 -13.78 -5.52
N SER A 211 -8.37 -15.02 -5.62
CA SER A 211 -7.77 -15.75 -4.49
C SER A 211 -6.59 -15.02 -3.86
N CYS A 212 -5.75 -14.37 -4.68
CA CYS A 212 -4.62 -13.53 -4.25
C CYS A 212 -4.97 -12.03 -4.17
N HIS A 213 -6.21 -11.69 -3.82
CA HIS A 213 -6.62 -10.30 -3.60
C HIS A 213 -5.68 -9.55 -2.64
N PRO A 214 -5.25 -8.30 -2.94
CA PRO A 214 -5.65 -7.41 -4.04
C PRO A 214 -4.71 -7.43 -5.27
N LEU A 215 -3.78 -8.39 -5.40
CA LEU A 215 -2.80 -8.39 -6.49
C LEU A 215 -3.43 -8.52 -7.88
N ARG A 216 -4.52 -9.28 -7.99
CA ARG A 216 -5.30 -9.38 -9.23
C ARG A 216 -6.52 -8.47 -9.20
N ALA A 217 -6.99 -8.07 -10.37
CA ALA A 217 -8.18 -7.24 -10.53
C ALA A 217 -9.42 -7.97 -10.00
N VAL A 218 -10.32 -7.22 -9.35
CA VAL A 218 -11.67 -7.68 -9.05
C VAL A 218 -12.47 -7.67 -10.35
N GLU A 219 -13.08 -8.79 -10.71
CA GLU A 219 -13.91 -8.85 -11.89
C GLU A 219 -15.34 -8.43 -11.57
N VAL A 220 -15.95 -7.73 -12.52
CA VAL A 220 -17.30 -7.18 -12.38
C VAL A 220 -18.20 -7.84 -13.41
N GLN A 221 -19.22 -8.55 -12.95
CA GLN A 221 -20.15 -9.31 -13.80
C GLN A 221 -21.57 -8.79 -13.68
N CYS A 222 -22.30 -8.78 -14.80
CA CYS A 222 -23.73 -8.47 -14.82
C CYS A 222 -24.53 -9.74 -14.59
N LEU A 223 -25.31 -9.82 -13.51
CA LEU A 223 -26.20 -10.94 -13.24
C LEU A 223 -27.59 -10.71 -13.85
N GLN A 224 -28.10 -9.48 -13.75
CA GLN A 224 -29.42 -9.11 -14.25
C GLN A 224 -29.45 -7.62 -14.55
N ARG A 225 -30.26 -7.20 -15.52
CA ARG A 225 -30.57 -5.77 -15.75
C ARG A 225 -31.89 -5.65 -16.50
N VAL A 226 -32.68 -4.66 -16.13
CA VAL A 226 -33.98 -4.35 -16.73
C VAL A 226 -33.98 -2.85 -17.06
N GLY A 227 -34.30 -2.49 -18.31
CA GLY A 227 -34.35 -1.09 -18.74
C GLY A 227 -32.99 -0.39 -18.93
N ILE A 228 -31.86 -1.13 -18.89
CA ILE A 228 -30.51 -0.59 -19.07
C ILE A 228 -29.91 -1.11 -20.38
N SER A 229 -29.50 -0.20 -21.26
CA SER A 229 -28.87 -0.55 -22.53
C SER A 229 -27.45 -1.14 -22.37
N ASP A 230 -27.00 -1.89 -23.37
CA ASP A 230 -25.63 -2.44 -23.43
C ASP A 230 -24.54 -1.40 -23.31
N ALA A 231 -24.69 -0.28 -24.03
CA ALA A 231 -23.71 0.79 -24.00
C ALA A 231 -23.59 1.41 -22.60
N ARG A 232 -24.73 1.66 -21.94
CA ARG A 232 -24.78 2.23 -20.59
C ARG A 232 -24.16 1.27 -19.58
N TRP A 233 -24.55 -0.01 -19.62
CA TRP A 233 -23.98 -1.02 -18.73
C TRP A 233 -22.46 -1.18 -18.91
N ARG A 234 -21.97 -1.32 -20.14
CA ARG A 234 -20.53 -1.44 -20.41
C ARG A 234 -19.74 -0.23 -19.90
N LYS A 235 -20.35 0.96 -19.97
CA LYS A 235 -19.76 2.18 -19.40
C LYS A 235 -19.68 2.09 -17.88
N TRP A 236 -20.76 1.74 -17.21
CA TRP A 236 -20.80 1.58 -15.76
C TRP A 236 -19.86 0.49 -15.26
N GLN A 237 -19.79 -0.65 -15.95
CA GLN A 237 -18.84 -1.72 -15.67
C GLN A 237 -17.39 -1.21 -15.74
N ARG A 238 -17.03 -0.46 -16.79
CA ARG A 238 -15.70 0.14 -16.91
C ARG A 238 -15.40 1.16 -15.81
N GLN A 239 -16.39 1.97 -15.42
CA GLN A 239 -16.23 2.92 -14.33
C GLN A 239 -15.86 2.20 -13.03
N ILE A 240 -16.68 1.24 -12.57
CA ILE A 240 -16.40 0.53 -11.32
C ILE A 240 -15.11 -0.30 -11.40
N SER A 241 -14.83 -0.99 -12.52
CA SER A 241 -13.58 -1.73 -12.69
C SER A 241 -12.36 -0.82 -12.61
N THR A 242 -12.43 0.40 -13.17
CA THR A 242 -11.34 1.38 -13.06
C THR A 242 -11.17 1.83 -11.62
N MET A 243 -12.27 2.12 -10.91
CA MET A 243 -12.21 2.53 -9.50
C MET A 243 -11.56 1.46 -8.62
N LEU A 244 -11.97 0.20 -8.76
CA LEU A 244 -11.42 -0.93 -8.00
C LEU A 244 -9.96 -1.23 -8.35
N LEU A 245 -9.50 -0.86 -9.55
CA LEU A 245 -8.14 -1.13 -10.01
C LEU A 245 -7.16 -0.01 -9.62
N SER A 246 -7.56 1.25 -9.83
CA SER A 246 -6.63 2.38 -9.81
C SER A 246 -6.65 3.21 -8.52
N GLN A 247 -7.55 2.89 -7.59
CA GLN A 247 -7.69 3.65 -6.34
C GLN A 247 -7.20 2.83 -5.15
N ASN A 248 -6.65 3.55 -4.19
CA ASN A 248 -6.29 3.01 -2.89
C ASN A 248 -7.48 3.21 -1.95
N GLY A 249 -7.75 2.22 -1.08
CA GLY A 249 -8.89 2.22 -0.17
C GLY A 249 -9.68 0.91 -0.25
N GLN A 250 -10.78 0.85 0.49
CA GLN A 250 -11.65 -0.32 0.56
C GLN A 250 -12.54 -0.44 -0.68
N ILE A 251 -12.96 -1.67 -0.99
CA ILE A 251 -13.91 -1.95 -2.08
C ILE A 251 -15.26 -1.29 -1.78
N SER A 252 -15.68 -1.31 -0.51
CA SER A 252 -16.93 -0.69 -0.02
C SER A 252 -17.01 0.79 -0.41
N ASP A 253 -15.96 1.57 -0.16
CA ASP A 253 -15.89 3.00 -0.50
C ASP A 253 -16.06 3.23 -2.01
N ALA A 254 -15.37 2.43 -2.82
CA ALA A 254 -15.45 2.52 -4.28
C ALA A 254 -16.87 2.21 -4.78
N LEU A 255 -17.52 1.21 -4.21
CA LEU A 255 -18.88 0.83 -4.58
C LEU A 255 -19.92 1.86 -4.14
N VAL A 256 -19.78 2.44 -2.94
CA VAL A 256 -20.67 3.51 -2.46
C VAL A 256 -20.59 4.71 -3.39
N LEU A 257 -19.37 5.16 -3.71
CA LEU A 257 -19.16 6.27 -4.62
C LEU A 257 -19.69 5.95 -6.03
N TRP A 258 -19.49 4.73 -6.52
CA TRP A 258 -20.02 4.31 -7.81
C TRP A 258 -21.55 4.30 -7.82
N LYS A 259 -22.19 3.75 -6.76
CA LYS A 259 -23.65 3.78 -6.62
C LYS A 259 -24.17 5.22 -6.62
N GLN A 260 -23.56 6.12 -5.87
CA GLN A 260 -23.92 7.54 -5.89
C GLN A 260 -23.81 8.16 -7.30
N ASN A 261 -22.79 7.79 -8.08
CA ASN A 261 -22.69 8.23 -9.47
C ASN A 261 -23.84 7.68 -10.33
N VAL A 262 -24.17 6.39 -10.19
CA VAL A 262 -25.29 5.77 -10.91
C VAL A 262 -26.62 6.42 -10.52
N ASP A 263 -26.88 6.64 -9.23
CA ASP A 263 -28.09 7.29 -8.72
C ASP A 263 -28.23 8.71 -9.31
N LYS A 264 -27.13 9.47 -9.41
CA LYS A 264 -27.15 10.80 -10.05
C LYS A 264 -27.44 10.80 -11.54
N VAL A 265 -27.14 9.70 -12.26
CA VAL A 265 -27.57 9.55 -13.66
C VAL A 265 -29.10 9.43 -13.72
N PHE A 266 -29.73 8.74 -12.76
CA PHE A 266 -31.19 8.66 -12.66
C PHE A 266 -31.83 10.00 -12.24
N GLU A 267 -31.11 10.84 -11.48
CA GLU A 267 -31.50 12.23 -11.20
C GLU A 267 -31.36 13.17 -12.42
N GLY A 268 -30.81 12.69 -13.55
CA GLY A 268 -30.61 13.47 -14.76
C GLY A 268 -29.38 14.39 -14.74
N VAL A 269 -28.43 14.16 -13.83
CA VAL A 269 -27.19 14.94 -13.77
C VAL A 269 -26.21 14.44 -14.82
N GLU A 270 -25.69 15.35 -15.63
CA GLU A 270 -24.67 15.02 -16.63
C GLU A 270 -23.31 14.75 -15.99
N GLU A 271 -22.62 13.76 -16.54
CA GLU A 271 -21.29 13.34 -16.10
C GLU A 271 -20.17 14.17 -16.76
N CYS A 272 -19.01 14.23 -16.12
CA CYS A 272 -17.83 14.86 -16.72
C CYS A 272 -17.36 14.06 -17.94
N PRO A 273 -17.21 14.67 -19.14
CA PRO A 273 -16.77 13.96 -20.35
C PRO A 273 -15.33 13.45 -20.32
N ILE A 274 -14.48 13.94 -19.41
CA ILE A 274 -13.07 13.53 -19.32
C ILE A 274 -12.93 12.21 -18.53
N CYS A 275 -13.54 12.15 -17.34
CA CYS A 275 -13.41 11.01 -16.44
C CYS A 275 -14.63 10.09 -16.45
N TYR A 276 -15.71 10.49 -17.13
CA TYR A 276 -17.00 9.79 -17.16
C TYR A 276 -17.63 9.59 -15.78
N MET A 277 -17.39 10.50 -14.83
CA MET A 277 -17.99 10.45 -13.49
C MET A 277 -18.77 11.74 -13.22
N ILE A 278 -19.83 11.66 -12.43
CA ILE A 278 -20.55 12.83 -11.89
C ILE A 278 -19.85 13.30 -10.61
N ILE A 279 -19.57 12.40 -9.68
CA ILE A 279 -18.78 12.67 -8.48
C ILE A 279 -17.35 12.21 -8.75
N HIS A 280 -16.40 13.16 -8.77
CA HIS A 280 -15.01 12.85 -9.06
C HIS A 280 -14.37 11.97 -7.97
N ALA A 281 -13.68 10.91 -8.38
CA ALA A 281 -13.25 9.87 -7.45
C ALA A 281 -12.28 10.34 -6.34
N SER A 282 -11.38 11.27 -6.64
CA SER A 282 -10.40 11.72 -5.64
C SER A 282 -10.79 13.00 -4.90
N THR A 283 -11.77 13.76 -5.41
CA THR A 283 -12.13 15.08 -4.84
C THR A 283 -13.55 15.14 -4.31
N GLY A 284 -14.42 14.19 -4.66
CA GLY A 284 -15.83 14.21 -4.29
C GLY A 284 -16.63 15.35 -4.94
N HIS A 285 -16.02 16.14 -5.83
CA HIS A 285 -16.66 17.31 -6.42
C HIS A 285 -17.46 16.96 -7.66
N LEU A 286 -18.52 17.73 -7.91
CA LEU A 286 -19.35 17.68 -9.12
C LEU A 286 -18.68 18.46 -10.29
N PRO A 287 -19.03 18.17 -11.56
CA PRO A 287 -18.56 18.95 -12.68
C PRO A 287 -19.22 20.33 -12.66
N ARG A 288 -18.43 21.36 -12.36
CA ARG A 288 -18.91 22.75 -12.21
C ARG A 288 -18.38 23.69 -13.29
N LEU A 289 -17.28 23.33 -13.96
CA LEU A 289 -16.68 24.18 -14.99
C LEU A 289 -17.36 23.91 -16.33
N GLU A 290 -18.20 24.85 -16.75
CA GLU A 290 -18.96 24.76 -17.98
C GLU A 290 -18.23 25.44 -19.14
N CYS A 291 -18.17 24.77 -20.30
CA CYS A 291 -17.67 25.40 -21.52
C CYS A 291 -18.72 26.39 -22.06
N LYS A 292 -18.37 27.66 -22.24
CA LYS A 292 -19.29 28.68 -22.77
C LYS A 292 -19.78 28.42 -24.21
N THR A 293 -19.11 27.55 -24.96
CA THR A 293 -19.47 27.25 -26.36
C THR A 293 -20.35 26.01 -26.49
N CYS A 294 -20.01 24.92 -25.79
CA CYS A 294 -20.71 23.64 -25.92
C CYS A 294 -21.49 23.23 -24.66
N HIS A 295 -21.50 24.05 -23.61
CA HIS A 295 -22.22 23.88 -22.35
C HIS A 295 -21.95 22.59 -21.56
N ASN A 296 -20.98 21.79 -21.99
CA ASN A 296 -20.55 20.60 -21.26
C ASN A 296 -19.78 20.99 -20.00
N LYS A 297 -20.03 20.26 -18.90
CA LYS A 297 -19.44 20.52 -17.60
C LYS A 297 -18.30 19.56 -17.28
N PHE A 298 -17.26 20.08 -16.63
CA PHE A 298 -16.07 19.31 -16.27
C PHE A 298 -15.72 19.49 -14.79
N HIS A 299 -15.10 18.47 -14.19
CA HIS A 299 -14.44 18.63 -12.90
C HIS A 299 -13.20 19.51 -13.05
N SER A 300 -12.96 20.40 -12.08
CA SER A 300 -11.78 21.27 -12.11
C SER A 300 -10.47 20.47 -12.19
N ALA A 301 -10.36 19.36 -11.46
CA ALA A 301 -9.19 18.49 -11.48
C ALA A 301 -8.96 17.85 -12.86
N CYS A 302 -10.02 17.37 -13.51
CA CYS A 302 -9.94 16.77 -14.84
C CYS A 302 -9.54 17.79 -15.90
N LEU A 303 -10.18 18.95 -15.89
CA LEU A 303 -9.93 20.01 -16.88
C LEU A 303 -8.52 20.59 -16.72
N TYR A 304 -8.08 20.82 -15.48
CA TYR A 304 -6.72 21.29 -15.22
C TYR A 304 -5.68 20.28 -15.72
N LYS A 305 -5.84 18.99 -15.36
CA LYS A 305 -4.95 17.93 -15.85
C LYS A 305 -4.93 17.85 -17.38
N TRP A 306 -6.08 18.05 -18.02
CA TRP A 306 -6.17 18.10 -19.48
C TRP A 306 -5.35 19.25 -20.06
N PHE A 307 -5.51 20.48 -19.56
CA PHE A 307 -4.74 21.64 -20.03
C PHE A 307 -3.24 21.49 -19.82
N THR A 308 -2.83 20.97 -18.66
CA THR A 308 -1.41 20.69 -18.39
C THR A 308 -0.85 19.65 -19.36
N GLY A 309 -1.62 18.60 -19.66
CA GLY A 309 -1.19 17.54 -20.59
C GLY A 309 -1.17 17.99 -22.06
N SER A 310 -2.13 18.80 -22.49
CA SER A 310 -2.24 19.28 -23.87
C SER A 310 -1.39 20.51 -24.17
N GLN A 311 -0.87 21.18 -23.12
CA GLN A 311 -0.22 22.49 -23.18
C GLN A 311 -1.10 23.58 -23.82
N LYS A 312 -2.44 23.40 -23.82
CA LYS A 312 -3.42 24.30 -24.41
C LYS A 312 -4.67 24.39 -23.54
N SER A 313 -5.15 25.61 -23.32
CA SER A 313 -6.41 25.87 -22.63
C SER A 313 -7.59 25.80 -23.61
N THR A 314 -7.81 24.66 -24.27
CA THR A 314 -8.93 24.44 -25.20
C THR A 314 -9.88 23.37 -24.69
N CYS A 315 -11.19 23.55 -24.93
CA CYS A 315 -12.21 22.60 -24.53
C CYS A 315 -11.95 21.20 -25.13
N PRO A 316 -11.95 20.12 -24.33
CA PRO A 316 -11.70 18.77 -24.82
C PRO A 316 -12.67 18.29 -25.92
N LEU A 317 -13.88 18.86 -25.97
CA LEU A 317 -14.93 18.44 -26.90
C LEU A 317 -15.00 19.33 -28.14
N CYS A 318 -15.14 20.65 -27.98
CA CYS A 318 -15.34 21.57 -29.10
C CYS A 318 -14.06 22.27 -29.58
N GLN A 319 -12.92 22.06 -28.89
CA GLN A 319 -11.61 22.63 -29.21
C GLN A 319 -11.52 24.17 -29.20
N THR A 320 -12.56 24.87 -28.76
CA THR A 320 -12.55 26.33 -28.56
C THR A 320 -11.70 26.70 -27.35
N THR A 321 -11.03 27.85 -27.40
CA THR A 321 -10.28 28.40 -26.26
C THR A 321 -11.18 28.57 -25.04
N TRP A 322 -10.70 28.12 -23.89
CA TRP A 322 -11.40 28.20 -22.62
C TRP A 322 -11.39 29.63 -22.08
N SER A 323 -12.57 30.21 -21.86
CA SER A 323 -12.78 31.61 -21.43
C SER A 323 -13.80 31.73 -20.33
#